data_AF-A0A418GJ12-F1
#
_entry.id   AF-A0A418GJ12-F1
#
_cell.length_a   1.000
_cell.length_b   1.000
_cell.length_c   1.000
_cell.angle_alpha   90.00
_cell.angle_beta   90.00
_cell.angle_gamma   90.00
#
_symmetry.space_group_name_H-M   'P 1'
#
loop_
_entity.id
_entity.type
_entity.pdbx_description
1 polymer ?
#
loop_
_entity_poly.entity_id
_entity_poly.type
_entity_poly.pdbx_seq_one_letter_code
_entity_poly.pdbx_strand_id
1 'polypeptide(L)' 'GDTVQKVAHTLGYDSTTAFITMFKKGLGQTPGRYIAGLTTVSPQSAKPDPRQ' A
#
# COMPACT_ATOMS: atom_id res chain seq x y z
N GLY A 1 -12.25 1.94 -7.34
CA GLY A 1 -11.50 1.54 -6.14
C GLY A 1 -12.00 2.34 -4.96
N ASP A 2 -12.16 1.71 -3.80
CA ASP A 2 -12.56 2.43 -2.59
C ASP A 2 -11.41 3.27 -2.05
N THR A 3 -11.72 4.47 -1.55
CA THR A 3 -10.71 5.34 -0.92
C THR A 3 -10.28 4.72 0.41
N VAL A 4 -9.05 5.03 0.85
CA VAL A 4 -8.54 4.59 2.16
C VAL A 4 -9.46 4.99 3.32
N GLN A 5 -10.19 6.10 3.18
CA GLN A 5 -11.19 6.56 4.14
C GLN A 5 -12.41 5.62 4.19
N LYS A 6 -12.93 5.19 3.04
CA LYS A 6 -14.06 4.25 2.99
C LYS A 6 -13.69 2.89 3.58
N VAL A 7 -12.50 2.39 3.27
CA VAL A 7 -11.97 1.15 3.85
C VAL A 7 -11.83 1.29 5.37
N ALA A 8 -11.28 2.41 5.85
CA ALA A 8 -11.16 2.67 7.29
C ALA A 8 -12.53 2.67 7.99
N HIS A 9 -13.52 3.36 7.42
CA HIS A 9 -14.88 3.43 7.97
C HIS A 9 -15.57 2.05 7.99
N THR A 10 -15.45 1.26 6.92
CA THR A 10 -15.99 -0.12 6.86
C THR A 10 -15.37 -1.03 7.92
N LEU A 11 -14.09 -0.82 8.26
CA LEU A 11 -13.40 -1.57 9.31
C LEU A 11 -13.69 -1.03 10.73
N GLY A 12 -14.51 0.01 10.87
CA GLY A 12 -14.88 0.59 12.16
C GLY A 12 -13.83 1.56 12.73
N TYR A 13 -12.90 2.05 11.90
CA TYR A 13 -12.01 3.13 12.32
C TYR A 13 -12.69 4.48 12.16
N ASP A 14 -12.73 5.23 13.27
CA ASP A 14 -13.21 6.61 13.31
C ASP A 14 -12.32 7.57 12.50
N SER A 15 -11.03 7.25 12.38
CA SER A 15 -10.06 8.08 11.66
C SER A 15 -9.21 7.29 10.67
N THR A 16 -9.09 7.81 9.44
CA THR A 16 -8.17 7.32 8.42
C THR A 16 -6.72 7.26 8.93
N THR A 17 -6.31 8.19 9.80
CA THR A 17 -4.96 8.22 10.38
C THR A 17 -4.72 7.06 11.34
N ALA A 18 -5.73 6.70 12.15
CA ALA A 18 -5.65 5.53 13.05
C ALA A 18 -5.55 4.24 12.24
N PHE A 19 -6.33 4.13 11.17
CA PHE A 19 -6.24 3.02 10.21
C PHE A 19 -4.84 2.95 9.58
N ILE A 20 -4.31 4.03 8.99
CA ILE A 20 -2.98 4.04 8.36
C ILE A 20 -1.90 3.65 9.37
N THR A 21 -1.98 4.13 10.60
CA THR A 21 -1.02 3.83 11.66
C THR A 21 -1.04 2.34 12.00
N MET A 22 -2.21 1.76 12.26
CA MET A 22 -2.34 0.33 12.57
C MET A 22 -2.00 -0.56 11.38
N PHE A 23 -2.39 -0.15 10.16
CA PHE A 23 -2.04 -0.84 8.92
C PHE A 23 -0.53 -0.90 8.72
N LYS A 24 0.17 0.23 8.91
CA LYS A 24 1.65 0.26 8.84
C LYS A 24 2.29 -0.57 9.94
N LYS A 25 1.73 -0.57 11.16
CA LYS A 25 2.23 -1.42 12.26
C LYS A 25 2.02 -2.92 11.98
N GLY A 26 0.92 -3.29 11.33
CA GLY A 26 0.60 -4.69 11.03
C GLY A 26 1.27 -5.22 9.76
N LEU A 27 1.32 -4.44 8.69
CA LEU A 27 1.83 -4.84 7.36
C LEU A 27 3.20 -4.25 7.01
N GLY A 28 3.77 -3.41 7.88
CA GLY A 28 5.08 -2.79 7.68
C GLY A 28 5.13 -1.65 6.66
N GLN A 29 4.04 -1.40 5.93
CA GLN A 29 3.98 -0.40 4.86
C GLN A 29 2.66 0.38 4.87
N THR A 30 2.62 1.55 4.22
CA THR A 30 1.38 2.33 4.11
C THR A 30 0.41 1.72 3.09
N PRO A 31 -0.91 1.95 3.23
CA PRO A 31 -1.90 1.44 2.28
C PRO A 31 -1.61 1.85 0.83
N GLY A 32 -1.19 3.09 0.60
CA GLY A 32 -0.84 3.59 -0.74
C GLY A 32 0.30 2.81 -1.39
N ARG A 33 1.35 2.46 -0.63
CA ARG A 33 2.48 1.67 -1.15
C ARG A 33 2.10 0.20 -1.36
N TYR A 34 1.21 -0.33 -0.53
CA TYR A 34 0.63 -1.67 -0.72
C TYR A 34 -0.18 -1.76 -2.00
N ILE A 35 -1.06 -0.80 -2.25
CA ILE A 35 -1.87 -0.75 -3.48
C ILE A 35 -0.98 -0.52 -4.72
N ALA A 36 0.01 0.38 -4.63
CA ALA A 36 0.97 0.57 -5.72
C ALA A 36 1.75 -0.71 -6.04
N GLY A 37 2.16 -1.47 -5.01
CA GLY A 37 2.78 -2.80 -5.13
C GLY A 37 1.85 -3.84 -5.76
N LEU A 38 0.57 -3.84 -5.39
CA LEU A 38 -0.45 -4.70 -5.99
C LEU A 38 -0.70 -4.39 -7.47
N THR A 39 -0.58 -3.13 -7.89
CA THR A 39 -0.63 -2.78 -9.32
C THR A 39 0.65 -3.10 -10.08
N THR A 40 1.76 -3.34 -9.37
CA THR A 40 3.09 -3.62 -9.93
C THR A 40 3.54 -5.06 -9.72
N VAL A 41 2.63 -6.01 -9.49
CA VAL A 41 2.92 -7.45 -9.68
C VAL A 41 3.03 -7.79 -11.18
N SER A 42 4.00 -7.18 -11.84
CA SER A 42 4.57 -7.53 -13.14
C SER A 42 6.01 -6.98 -13.16
N PRO A 43 6.98 -7.77 -13.64
CA PRO A 43 8.17 -8.10 -12.87
C PRO A 43 9.24 -7.01 -12.89
N GLN A 44 9.71 -6.66 -11.70
CA GLN A 44 11.06 -6.17 -11.50
C GLN A 44 12.05 -7.30 -11.85
N SER A 45 12.36 -7.47 -13.13
CA SER A 45 13.52 -8.24 -13.62
C SER A 45 14.20 -7.55 -14.81
N ALA A 46 14.07 -6.22 -14.91
CA ALA A 46 14.97 -5.42 -15.72
C ALA A 46 15.97 -4.71 -14.80
N LYS A 47 17.03 -5.42 -14.41
CA LYS A 47 18.33 -4.78 -14.24
C LYS A 47 18.89 -4.62 -15.65
N PRO A 48 19.02 -3.41 -16.22
CA PRO A 48 19.93 -3.23 -17.34
C PRO A 48 21.34 -3.41 -16.78
N ASP A 49 22.01 -4.42 -17.29
CA ASP A 49 23.43 -4.70 -17.09
C ASP A 49 24.27 -3.43 -17.41
N PRO A 50 25.21 -3.01 -16.54
CA PRO A 50 26.00 -1.79 -16.76
C PRO A 50 27.17 -2.05 -17.73
N ARG A 51 26.89 -2.48 -18.95
CA ARG A 51 27.88 -2.61 -20.04
C ARG A 51 27.50 -1.79 -21.28
N GLN A 52 27.42 -0.48 -21.12
CA GLN A 52 27.75 0.49 -22.18
C GLN A 52 28.70 1.53 -21.58
#